data_AF-X0SYK2-F1
#
_entry.id   AF-X0SYK2-F1
#
_cell.length_a   1.000
_cell.length_b   1.000
_cell.length_c   1.000
_cell.angle_alpha   90.00
_cell.angle_beta   90.00
_cell.angle_gamma   90.00
#
_symmetry.space_group_name_H-M   'P 1'
#
loop_
_entity.id
_entity.type
_entity.pdbx_description
1 polymer ?
#
loop_
_entity_poly.entity_id
_entity_poly.type
_entity_poly.pdbx_seq_one_letter_code
_entity_poly.pdbx_strand_id
1 'polypeptide(L)'
;CWNSPFTNNLIDHTSEKEIKDFILGYLIDLEDKSIYNFFADAVRYFREEFLTLLSTIDVYFMEDTSGVAYLYYRNCAVRVTRDGVDTIDYLDLGGYVWQDHIIDRTFSSQPHEGCDFQTFIGNICANDENRRETMESTIGYMMHGYKNLSYCPAVILNDEVISDNPEGGTGKGLFMNALSQMKKLVVIDGKAFAFERSFPYQLVSADTQILCFDDVKKNFDFERLFSVVTEGLTLEKKNKDAIKIPFERSPKIGITTNYAIKGAGNSFARRKWELEL
;
A
#
# COMPACT_ATOMS: atom_id res chain seq x y z
N CYS A 1 14.99 0.81 -15.67
CA CYS A 1 14.31 2.12 -15.59
C CYS A 1 14.56 2.88 -16.88
N TRP A 2 13.50 3.26 -17.59
CA TRP A 2 13.55 3.86 -18.93
C TRP A 2 13.36 5.38 -18.85
N ASN A 3 14.12 6.12 -19.66
CA ASN A 3 13.93 7.57 -19.89
C ASN A 3 13.03 7.78 -21.11
N SER A 4 11.78 8.19 -20.85
CA SER A 4 10.83 8.80 -21.80
C SER A 4 10.94 10.34 -21.67
N PRO A 5 10.54 11.18 -22.67
CA PRO A 5 10.81 12.62 -22.71
C PRO A 5 10.12 13.48 -21.63
N PHE A 6 9.45 12.86 -20.66
CA PHE A 6 9.16 13.44 -19.36
C PHE A 6 10.02 12.70 -18.35
N THR A 7 11.07 13.36 -17.85
CA THR A 7 11.90 12.91 -16.73
C THR A 7 11.09 12.93 -15.43
N ASN A 8 10.01 12.17 -15.39
CA ASN A 8 9.25 11.99 -14.17
C ASN A 8 9.95 10.88 -13.41
N ASN A 9 10.30 11.16 -12.16
CA ASN A 9 10.93 10.22 -11.23
C ASN A 9 9.93 9.11 -10.82
N LEU A 10 9.31 8.44 -11.79
CA LEU A 10 8.22 7.46 -11.62
C LEU A 10 8.65 6.10 -12.17
N ILE A 11 8.25 5.05 -11.45
CA ILE A 11 8.51 3.66 -11.80
C ILE A 11 7.21 2.88 -11.75
N ASP A 12 7.02 2.00 -12.73
CA ASP A 12 5.85 1.13 -12.82
C ASP A 12 6.29 -0.34 -12.88
N HIS A 13 5.37 -1.23 -12.54
CA HIS A 13 5.51 -2.65 -12.82
C HIS A 13 5.56 -2.88 -14.32
N THR A 14 6.27 -3.92 -14.73
CA THR A 14 6.33 -4.31 -16.14
C THR A 14 6.26 -5.81 -16.31
N SER A 15 5.81 -6.24 -17.47
CA SER A 15 5.68 -7.62 -17.89
C SER A 15 6.53 -7.90 -19.14
N GLU A 16 6.84 -9.17 -19.39
CA GLU A 16 7.51 -9.62 -20.62
C GLU A 16 6.81 -9.09 -21.88
N LYS A 17 5.47 -9.03 -21.83
CA LYS A 17 4.64 -8.52 -22.92
C LYS A 17 4.88 -7.02 -23.14
N GLU A 18 4.87 -6.21 -22.10
CA GLU A 18 5.09 -4.76 -22.21
C GLU A 18 6.51 -4.46 -22.68
N ILE A 19 7.52 -5.19 -22.18
CA ILE A 19 8.91 -5.09 -22.65
C ILE A 19 8.99 -5.42 -24.15
N LYS A 20 8.33 -6.50 -24.57
CA LYS A 20 8.27 -6.90 -25.98
C LYS A 20 7.61 -5.83 -26.84
N ASP A 21 6.41 -5.39 -26.46
CA ASP A 21 5.63 -4.42 -27.22
C ASP A 21 6.39 -3.08 -27.33
N PHE A 22 7.08 -2.66 -26.26
CA PHE A 22 7.95 -1.49 -26.26
C PHE A 22 9.12 -1.63 -27.24
N ILE A 23 9.88 -2.74 -27.16
CA ILE A 23 11.05 -2.97 -28.02
C ILE A 23 10.61 -3.07 -29.48
N LEU A 24 9.56 -3.82 -29.78
CA LEU A 24 9.06 -3.95 -31.16
C LEU A 24 8.49 -2.64 -31.69
N GLY A 25 7.81 -1.85 -30.84
CA GLY A 25 7.37 -0.49 -31.17
C GLY A 25 8.56 0.42 -31.49
N TYR A 26 9.60 0.44 -30.67
CA TYR A 26 10.81 1.21 -30.96
C TYR A 26 11.49 0.77 -32.27
N LEU A 27 11.59 -0.54 -32.51
CA LEU A 27 12.23 -1.09 -33.71
C LEU A 27 11.42 -0.84 -34.99
N ILE A 28 10.10 -0.66 -34.92
CA ILE A 28 9.26 -0.38 -36.09
C ILE A 28 9.49 1.03 -36.64
N ASP A 29 9.87 1.96 -35.74
CA ASP A 29 10.16 3.36 -36.07
C ASP A 29 11.56 3.54 -36.67
N LEU A 30 12.40 2.49 -36.60
CA LEU A 30 13.70 2.47 -37.28
C LEU A 30 13.52 2.15 -38.77
N GLU A 31 14.38 2.73 -39.61
CA GLU A 31 14.31 2.54 -41.07
C GLU A 31 14.56 1.08 -41.50
N ASP A 32 15.31 0.31 -40.71
CA ASP A 32 15.67 -1.08 -41.02
C ASP A 32 14.69 -2.11 -40.44
N LYS A 33 13.71 -2.47 -41.27
CA LYS A 33 12.70 -3.50 -40.95
C LYS A 33 13.27 -4.91 -40.76
N SER A 34 14.50 -5.19 -41.19
CA SER A 34 15.12 -6.51 -40.98
C SER A 34 15.38 -6.78 -39.50
N ILE A 35 15.72 -5.74 -38.73
CA ILE A 35 15.95 -5.81 -37.28
C ILE A 35 14.63 -6.08 -36.57
N TYR A 36 13.56 -5.38 -36.94
CA TYR A 36 12.23 -5.64 -36.41
C TYR A 36 11.81 -7.10 -36.63
N ASN A 37 11.93 -7.60 -37.87
CA ASN A 37 11.55 -8.97 -38.20
C ASN A 37 12.35 -10.00 -37.38
N PHE A 38 13.66 -9.78 -37.20
CA PHE A 38 14.50 -10.65 -36.37
C PHE A 38 14.00 -10.74 -34.93
N PHE A 39 13.69 -9.61 -34.28
CA PHE A 39 13.19 -9.61 -32.90
C PHE A 39 11.74 -10.10 -32.80
N ALA A 40 10.90 -9.82 -33.81
CA ALA A 40 9.53 -10.32 -33.86
C ALA A 40 9.49 -11.86 -33.94
N ASP A 41 10.39 -12.46 -34.71
CA ASP A 41 10.54 -13.90 -34.83
C ASP A 41 11.24 -14.53 -33.61
N ALA A 42 12.16 -13.78 -32.98
CA ALA A 42 12.96 -14.26 -31.85
C ALA A 42 12.31 -13.98 -30.47
N VAL A 43 11.08 -14.49 -30.27
CA VAL A 43 10.31 -14.33 -29.02
C VAL A 43 11.07 -14.76 -27.75
N ARG A 44 12.08 -15.63 -27.89
CA ARG A 44 12.94 -16.10 -26.78
C ARG A 44 13.60 -14.95 -26.00
N TYR A 45 13.95 -13.83 -26.66
CA TYR A 45 14.67 -12.73 -26.02
C TYR A 45 13.83 -11.96 -24.99
N PHE A 46 12.50 -12.13 -25.04
CA PHE A 46 11.58 -11.47 -24.11
C PHE A 46 11.16 -12.38 -22.95
N ARG A 47 11.65 -13.62 -22.90
CA ARG A 47 11.41 -14.53 -21.77
C ARG A 47 12.27 -14.14 -20.59
N GLU A 48 11.77 -14.34 -19.38
CA GLU A 48 12.43 -14.05 -18.11
C GLU A 48 13.90 -14.49 -18.07
N GLU A 49 14.18 -15.73 -18.51
CA GLU A 49 15.54 -16.31 -18.59
C GLU A 49 16.54 -15.40 -19.33
N PHE A 50 16.12 -14.75 -20.42
CA PHE A 50 16.97 -13.82 -21.18
C PHE A 50 16.97 -12.41 -20.61
N LEU A 51 15.86 -11.96 -20.04
CA LEU A 51 15.75 -10.64 -19.41
C LEU A 51 16.65 -10.53 -18.17
N THR A 52 16.97 -11.65 -17.49
CA THR A 52 17.94 -11.66 -16.39
C THR A 52 19.36 -11.25 -16.82
N LEU A 53 19.67 -11.27 -18.12
CA LEU A 53 20.96 -10.81 -18.66
C LEU A 53 21.07 -9.27 -18.69
N LEU A 54 19.96 -8.55 -18.53
CA LEU A 54 19.98 -7.10 -18.44
C LEU A 54 20.63 -6.68 -17.12
N SER A 55 21.45 -5.64 -17.15
CA SER A 55 22.04 -5.09 -15.93
C SER A 55 20.94 -4.56 -15.01
N THR A 56 20.95 -5.00 -13.76
CA THR A 56 20.11 -4.43 -12.71
C THR A 56 20.55 -3.00 -12.44
N ILE A 57 19.59 -2.08 -12.36
CA ILE A 57 19.82 -0.70 -11.94
C ILE A 57 19.40 -0.60 -10.48
N ASP A 58 20.30 -0.18 -9.61
CA ASP A 58 19.95 0.17 -8.25
C ASP A 58 19.20 1.50 -8.26
N VAL A 59 17.91 1.42 -7.97
CA VAL A 59 17.03 2.57 -7.91
C VAL A 59 16.87 3.01 -6.46
N TYR A 60 17.10 4.30 -6.21
CA TYR A 60 16.74 4.92 -4.95
C TYR A 60 15.26 5.33 -4.96
N PHE A 61 14.42 4.61 -4.21
CA PHE A 61 13.02 4.98 -4.02
C PHE A 61 12.86 5.99 -2.89
N MET A 62 11.93 6.91 -3.06
CA MET A 62 11.53 7.84 -2.01
C MET A 62 10.78 7.09 -0.92
N GLU A 63 11.29 7.18 0.30
CA GLU A 63 10.76 6.51 1.48
C GLU A 63 10.49 7.53 2.59
N ASP A 64 9.44 7.28 3.35
CA ASP A 64 9.12 8.06 4.55
C ASP A 64 10.17 7.80 5.63
N THR A 65 10.55 8.84 6.36
CA THR A 65 11.46 8.75 7.51
C THR A 65 10.69 8.95 8.81
N SER A 66 11.28 8.70 9.97
CA SER A 66 10.57 8.83 11.26
C SER A 66 9.92 10.20 11.52
N GLY A 67 10.35 11.28 10.84
CA GLY A 67 9.80 12.62 10.99
C GLY A 67 9.17 13.21 9.73
N VAL A 68 9.16 12.48 8.61
CA VAL A 68 8.72 12.99 7.31
C VAL A 68 7.92 11.92 6.58
N ALA A 69 6.71 12.29 6.16
CA ALA A 69 5.86 11.48 5.29
C ALA A 69 5.63 12.16 3.94
N TYR A 70 5.54 11.36 2.88
CA TYR A 70 5.27 11.85 1.54
C TYR A 70 3.93 11.37 1.00
N LEU A 71 3.25 12.26 0.28
CA LEU A 71 2.08 11.97 -0.54
C LEU A 71 2.32 12.49 -1.94
N TYR A 72 2.03 11.67 -2.95
CA TYR A 72 2.36 11.99 -4.33
C TYR A 72 1.06 12.31 -5.08
N TYR A 73 0.94 13.51 -5.62
CA TYR A 73 -0.21 13.96 -6.41
C TYR A 73 0.21 14.18 -7.86
N ARG A 74 -0.75 14.32 -8.79
CA ARG A 74 -0.45 14.50 -10.22
C ARG A 74 0.50 15.68 -10.50
N ASN A 75 0.41 16.76 -9.73
CA ASN A 75 1.15 18.00 -9.96
C ASN A 75 2.38 18.19 -9.06
N CYS A 76 2.47 17.51 -7.92
CA CYS A 76 3.59 17.65 -6.99
C CYS A 76 3.64 16.50 -5.97
N ALA A 77 4.80 16.35 -5.33
CA ALA A 77 4.89 15.62 -4.06
C ALA A 77 4.58 16.59 -2.90
N VAL A 78 3.92 16.08 -1.87
CA VAL A 78 3.60 16.80 -0.64
C VAL A 78 4.40 16.17 0.50
N ARG A 79 5.26 16.97 1.11
CA ARG A 79 6.06 16.60 2.27
C ARG A 79 5.34 17.05 3.54
N VAL A 80 4.96 16.10 4.37
CA VAL A 80 4.30 16.32 5.65
C VAL A 80 5.31 16.07 6.77
N THR A 81 5.45 17.05 7.65
CA THR A 81 6.29 16.97 8.86
C THR A 81 5.46 17.37 10.07
N ARG A 82 6.01 17.21 11.27
CA ARG A 82 5.38 17.75 12.50
C ARG A 82 5.15 19.26 12.41
N ASP A 83 6.05 19.98 11.74
CA ASP A 83 6.09 21.44 11.79
C ASP A 83 5.30 22.08 10.62
N GLY A 84 4.90 21.30 9.62
CA GLY A 84 4.14 21.82 8.49
C GLY A 84 4.09 20.90 7.26
N VAL A 85 3.46 21.42 6.21
CA VAL A 85 3.25 20.75 4.92
C VAL A 85 3.85 21.59 3.80
N ASP A 86 4.76 21.01 3.02
CA ASP A 86 5.44 21.65 1.89
C ASP A 86 5.14 20.90 0.59
N THR A 87 5.16 21.59 -0.54
CA THR A 87 5.08 20.97 -1.88
C THR A 87 6.46 20.92 -2.53
N ILE A 88 6.76 19.81 -3.21
CA ILE A 88 8.03 19.55 -3.91
C ILE A 88 7.70 19.20 -5.36
N ASP A 89 8.41 19.82 -6.30
CA ASP A 89 8.34 19.43 -7.72
C ASP A 89 8.99 18.05 -7.91
N TYR A 90 8.44 17.21 -8.78
CA TYR A 90 9.03 15.90 -9.04
C TYR A 90 10.46 15.98 -9.57
N LEU A 91 10.84 17.05 -10.26
CA LEU A 91 12.21 17.29 -10.73
C LEU A 91 13.20 17.44 -9.57
N ASP A 92 12.74 17.96 -8.43
CA ASP A 92 13.56 18.23 -7.24
C ASP A 92 13.47 17.13 -6.17
N LEU A 93 12.72 16.05 -6.45
CA LEU A 93 12.42 15.01 -5.46
C LEU A 93 13.65 14.21 -5.03
N GLY A 94 14.63 14.04 -5.93
CA GLY A 94 15.91 13.37 -5.64
C GLY A 94 15.84 11.84 -5.56
N GLY A 95 14.70 11.23 -5.91
CA GLY A 95 14.50 9.78 -5.92
C GLY A 95 13.23 9.39 -6.68
N TYR A 96 13.05 8.09 -6.91
CA TYR A 96 11.94 7.55 -7.68
C TYR A 96 10.73 7.19 -6.81
N VAL A 97 9.55 7.25 -7.41
CA VAL A 97 8.26 6.95 -6.78
C VAL A 97 7.53 5.92 -7.62
N TRP A 98 6.76 5.04 -6.97
CA TRP A 98 5.86 4.15 -7.71
C TRP A 98 4.74 4.96 -8.38
N GLN A 99 4.49 4.72 -9.66
CA GLN A 99 3.41 5.39 -10.39
C GLN A 99 2.05 5.14 -9.71
N ASP A 100 1.83 3.92 -9.22
CA ASP A 100 0.64 3.53 -8.46
C ASP A 100 0.53 4.18 -7.07
N HIS A 101 1.55 4.92 -6.60
CA HIS A 101 1.45 5.75 -5.39
C HIS A 101 0.96 7.16 -5.69
N ILE A 102 0.85 7.54 -6.96
CA ILE A 102 0.30 8.83 -7.35
C ILE A 102 -1.21 8.82 -7.10
N ILE A 103 -1.63 9.70 -6.20
CA ILE A 103 -3.03 10.05 -5.98
C ILE A 103 -3.54 10.77 -7.22
N ASP A 104 -4.59 10.24 -7.82
CA ASP A 104 -5.10 10.64 -9.12
C ASP A 104 -5.90 11.96 -9.12
N ARG A 105 -5.35 13.00 -8.48
CA ARG A 105 -5.90 14.36 -8.43
C ARG A 105 -4.80 15.40 -8.23
N THR A 106 -5.14 16.65 -8.49
CA THR A 106 -4.25 17.79 -8.26
C THR A 106 -4.30 18.21 -6.80
N PHE A 107 -3.14 18.38 -6.17
CA PHE A 107 -3.06 18.97 -4.84
C PHE A 107 -3.30 20.47 -4.91
N SER A 108 -4.15 20.97 -4.02
CA SER A 108 -4.33 22.38 -3.76
C SER A 108 -4.46 22.58 -2.26
N SER A 109 -3.69 23.52 -1.70
CA SER A 109 -3.81 23.85 -0.28
C SER A 109 -5.10 24.63 -0.07
N GLN A 110 -5.97 24.11 0.80
CA GLN A 110 -7.26 24.69 1.15
C GLN A 110 -7.46 24.59 2.67
N PRO A 111 -8.27 25.47 3.28
CA PRO A 111 -8.72 25.29 4.65
C PRO A 111 -9.41 23.93 4.81
N HIS A 112 -9.15 23.24 5.93
CA HIS A 112 -9.68 21.90 6.19
C HIS A 112 -10.83 21.87 7.20
N GLU A 113 -11.12 22.99 7.86
CA GLU A 113 -12.20 23.10 8.85
C GLU A 113 -13.58 22.87 8.19
N GLY A 114 -14.38 22.00 8.82
CA GLY A 114 -15.74 21.73 8.40
C GLY A 114 -15.86 20.83 7.16
N CYS A 115 -14.79 20.13 6.76
CA CYS A 115 -14.89 19.18 5.66
C CYS A 115 -15.71 17.93 6.03
N ASP A 116 -16.27 17.28 5.01
CA ASP A 116 -17.12 16.09 5.18
C ASP A 116 -16.37 14.96 5.91
N PHE A 117 -15.07 14.80 5.65
CA PHE A 117 -14.28 13.76 6.31
C PHE A 117 -14.07 14.04 7.79
N GLN A 118 -13.82 15.30 8.19
CA GLN A 118 -13.76 15.68 9.60
C GLN A 118 -15.09 15.42 10.31
N THR A 119 -16.22 15.73 9.65
CA THR A 119 -17.57 15.45 10.17
C THR A 119 -17.80 13.95 10.32
N PHE A 120 -17.39 13.14 9.34
CA PHE A 120 -17.45 11.69 9.41
C PHE A 120 -16.65 11.13 10.59
N ILE A 121 -15.40 11.57 10.78
CA ILE A 121 -14.58 11.17 11.93
C ILE A 121 -15.23 11.59 13.26
N GLY A 122 -15.80 12.79 13.33
CA GLY A 122 -16.57 13.23 14.49
C GLY A 122 -17.74 12.29 14.80
N ASN A 123 -18.52 11.91 13.79
CA ASN A 123 -19.68 11.04 13.95
C ASN A 123 -19.31 9.64 14.46
N ILE A 124 -18.31 8.98 13.87
CA ILE A 124 -17.90 7.63 14.27
C ILE A 124 -17.17 7.61 15.62
N CYS A 125 -16.74 8.76 16.12
CA CYS A 125 -16.17 8.91 17.45
C CYS A 125 -17.19 9.47 18.47
N ALA A 126 -18.48 9.49 18.13
CA ALA A 126 -19.55 10.08 18.95
C ALA A 126 -19.28 11.53 19.40
N ASN A 127 -18.49 12.27 18.61
CA ASN A 127 -17.94 13.60 18.93
C ASN A 127 -17.14 13.68 20.24
N ASP A 128 -16.66 12.56 20.77
CA ASP A 128 -15.73 12.53 21.89
C ASP A 128 -14.32 12.95 21.43
N GLU A 129 -13.75 13.96 22.09
CA GLU A 129 -12.46 14.54 21.70
C GLU A 129 -11.31 13.53 21.83
N ASN A 130 -11.27 12.72 22.89
CA ASN A 130 -10.21 11.72 23.08
C ASN A 130 -10.29 10.61 22.02
N ARG A 131 -11.49 10.14 21.69
CA ARG A 131 -11.71 9.16 20.60
C ARG A 131 -11.30 9.75 19.25
N ARG A 132 -11.63 11.02 18.99
CA ARG A 132 -11.21 11.72 17.76
C ARG A 132 -9.70 11.84 17.66
N GLU A 133 -9.01 12.30 18.71
CA GLU A 133 -7.55 12.40 18.72
C GLU A 133 -6.88 11.03 18.47
N THR A 134 -7.43 9.98 19.09
CA THR A 134 -6.98 8.59 18.90
C THR A 134 -7.17 8.14 17.46
N MET A 135 -8.33 8.45 16.86
CA MET A 135 -8.64 8.13 15.46
C MET A 135 -7.73 8.89 14.48
N GLU A 136 -7.58 10.19 14.67
CA GLU A 136 -6.72 11.06 13.84
C GLU A 136 -5.25 10.61 13.92
N SER A 137 -4.76 10.24 15.11
CA SER A 137 -3.43 9.66 15.29
C SER A 137 -3.28 8.33 14.55
N THR A 138 -4.34 7.51 14.53
CA THR A 138 -4.34 6.23 13.83
C THR A 138 -4.36 6.41 12.32
N ILE A 139 -5.12 7.38 11.80
CA ILE A 139 -5.07 7.80 10.40
C ILE A 139 -3.66 8.24 10.05
N GLY A 140 -3.05 9.11 10.86
CA GLY A 140 -1.66 9.55 10.70
C GLY A 140 -0.68 8.37 10.63
N TYR A 141 -0.81 7.40 11.54
CA TYR A 141 -0.01 6.18 11.51
C TYR A 141 -0.21 5.37 10.22
N MET A 142 -1.44 5.15 9.77
CA MET A 142 -1.73 4.38 8.54
C MET A 142 -1.26 5.12 7.27
N MET A 143 -1.27 6.45 7.30
CA MET A 143 -0.81 7.33 6.23
C MET A 143 0.71 7.49 6.19
N HIS A 144 1.41 7.16 7.27
CA HIS A 144 2.86 7.26 7.37
C HIS A 144 3.50 5.93 6.97
N GLY A 145 4.39 5.91 5.98
CA GLY A 145 5.04 4.70 5.45
C GLY A 145 6.14 4.14 6.36
N TYR A 146 6.82 4.99 7.15
CA TYR A 146 7.83 4.54 8.10
C TYR A 146 7.29 3.53 9.11
N LYS A 147 8.09 2.49 9.36
CA LYS A 147 7.80 1.41 10.30
C LYS A 147 8.91 1.31 11.33
N ASN A 148 8.53 1.43 12.61
CA ASN A 148 9.44 1.23 13.72
C ASN A 148 9.48 -0.26 14.11
N LEU A 149 10.66 -0.88 14.02
CA LEU A 149 10.88 -2.28 14.44
C LEU A 149 10.39 -2.58 15.86
N SER A 150 10.41 -1.60 16.76
CA SER A 150 9.96 -1.76 18.15
C SER A 150 8.45 -1.71 18.31
N TYR A 151 7.75 -1.00 17.41
CA TYR A 151 6.31 -0.78 17.51
C TYR A 151 5.68 -0.48 16.15
N CYS A 152 5.06 -1.51 15.57
CA CYS A 152 4.34 -1.45 14.30
C CYS A 152 3.09 -2.32 14.38
N PRO A 153 2.08 -1.94 15.19
CA PRO A 153 0.89 -2.77 15.37
C PRO A 153 0.03 -2.85 14.10
N ALA A 154 -0.75 -3.92 14.00
CA ALA A 154 -1.91 -3.97 13.12
C ALA A 154 -3.05 -3.14 13.74
N VAL A 155 -3.67 -2.28 12.92
CA VAL A 155 -4.84 -1.49 13.32
C VAL A 155 -6.09 -2.34 13.15
N ILE A 156 -6.83 -2.51 14.22
CA ILE A 156 -8.06 -3.31 14.27
C ILE A 156 -9.22 -2.37 14.58
N LEU A 157 -10.17 -2.29 13.66
CA LEU A 157 -11.42 -1.55 13.84
C LEU A 157 -12.51 -2.53 14.27
N ASN A 158 -13.00 -2.35 15.49
CA ASN A 158 -14.05 -3.15 16.10
C ASN A 158 -15.34 -2.33 16.25
N ASP A 159 -16.46 -3.02 16.36
CA ASP A 159 -17.74 -2.38 16.70
C ASP A 159 -17.81 -2.09 18.21
N GLU A 160 -18.25 -0.89 18.60
CA GLU A 160 -18.48 -0.52 20.00
C GLU A 160 -19.61 -1.38 20.63
N VAL A 161 -20.63 -1.77 19.85
CA VAL A 161 -21.73 -2.61 20.34
C VAL A 161 -21.52 -4.07 19.93
N ILE A 162 -21.00 -4.87 20.87
CA ILE A 162 -20.97 -6.33 20.73
C ILE A 162 -22.39 -6.87 20.94
N SER A 163 -23.21 -6.78 19.91
CA SER A 163 -24.54 -7.39 19.86
C SER A 163 -24.47 -8.71 19.08
N ASP A 164 -25.26 -9.71 19.47
CA ASP A 164 -25.36 -10.98 18.74
C ASP A 164 -25.92 -10.78 17.31
N ASN A 165 -26.53 -9.61 17.04
CA ASN A 165 -26.96 -9.18 15.71
C ASN A 165 -25.97 -8.14 15.13
N PRO A 166 -25.39 -8.39 13.94
CA PRO A 166 -24.55 -7.41 13.27
C PRO A 166 -25.32 -6.12 12.95
N GLU A 167 -24.98 -5.02 13.63
CA GLU A 167 -25.41 -3.68 13.24
C GLU A 167 -24.47 -3.23 12.10
N GLY A 168 -24.92 -3.40 10.86
CA GLY A 168 -24.19 -2.85 9.71
C GLY A 168 -24.21 -1.31 9.75
N GLY A 169 -23.14 -0.66 9.31
CA GLY A 169 -23.13 0.81 9.13
C GLY A 169 -22.27 1.60 10.13
N THR A 170 -21.41 0.96 10.93
CA THR A 170 -20.52 1.63 11.89
C THR A 170 -19.31 2.37 11.28
N GLY A 171 -19.28 2.56 9.97
CA GLY A 171 -18.27 3.39 9.30
C GLY A 171 -16.93 2.70 9.00
N LYS A 172 -16.67 1.46 9.48
CA LYS A 172 -15.45 0.67 9.23
C LYS A 172 -15.04 0.63 7.75
N GLY A 173 -15.96 0.23 6.88
CA GLY A 173 -15.72 0.14 5.44
C GLY A 173 -15.46 1.50 4.79
N LEU A 174 -16.18 2.55 5.23
CA LEU A 174 -15.98 3.91 4.72
C LEU A 174 -14.63 4.49 5.15
N PHE A 175 -14.20 4.20 6.37
CA PHE A 175 -12.88 4.57 6.87
C PHE A 175 -11.75 3.92 6.05
N MET A 176 -11.82 2.60 5.80
CA MET A 176 -10.83 1.92 4.97
C MET A 176 -10.86 2.40 3.53
N ASN A 177 -12.04 2.71 2.99
CA ASN A 177 -12.16 3.32 1.67
C ASN A 177 -11.54 4.73 1.62
N ALA A 178 -11.68 5.54 2.67
CA ALA A 178 -11.03 6.85 2.71
C ALA A 178 -9.50 6.75 2.66
N LEU A 179 -8.90 5.76 3.34
CA LEU A 179 -7.46 5.48 3.24
C LEU A 179 -7.06 5.04 1.83
N SER A 180 -7.89 4.25 1.14
CA SER A 180 -7.60 3.82 -0.25
C SER A 180 -7.58 4.98 -1.25
N GLN A 181 -8.26 6.09 -0.95
CA GLN A 181 -8.20 7.32 -1.75
C GLN A 181 -6.88 8.10 -1.58
N MET A 182 -6.00 7.67 -0.67
CA MET A 182 -4.75 8.37 -0.35
C MET A 182 -3.51 7.49 -0.47
N LYS A 183 -3.63 6.19 -0.22
CA LYS A 183 -2.54 5.21 -0.25
C LYS A 183 -2.98 3.96 -1.00
N LYS A 184 -2.03 3.28 -1.65
CA LYS A 184 -2.30 1.98 -2.31
C LYS A 184 -2.68 0.94 -1.26
N LEU A 185 -3.98 0.67 -1.17
CA LEU A 185 -4.58 -0.24 -0.21
C LEU A 185 -5.14 -1.46 -0.92
N VAL A 186 -4.71 -2.65 -0.51
CA VAL A 186 -5.26 -3.93 -0.98
C VAL A 186 -6.21 -4.48 0.08
N VAL A 187 -7.44 -4.78 -0.33
CA VAL A 187 -8.45 -5.41 0.53
C VAL A 187 -8.51 -6.90 0.25
N ILE A 188 -8.50 -7.70 1.31
CA ILE A 188 -8.74 -9.13 1.31
C ILE A 188 -10.01 -9.40 2.12
N ASP A 189 -10.94 -10.19 1.54
CA ASP A 189 -12.12 -10.69 2.25
C ASP A 189 -11.69 -11.63 3.40
N GLY A 190 -11.82 -11.15 4.63
CA GLY A 190 -11.44 -11.82 5.85
C GLY A 190 -12.31 -13.02 6.23
N LYS A 191 -13.55 -13.12 5.70
CA LYS A 191 -14.40 -14.32 5.88
C LYS A 191 -13.92 -15.45 4.99
N ALA A 192 -13.60 -15.14 3.73
CA ALA A 192 -13.11 -16.11 2.77
C ALA A 192 -11.62 -16.44 2.93
N PHE A 193 -10.86 -15.58 3.60
CA PHE A 193 -9.42 -15.74 3.78
C PHE A 193 -9.07 -16.99 4.59
N ALA A 194 -8.05 -17.69 4.10
CA ALA A 194 -7.42 -18.82 4.78
C ALA A 194 -5.92 -18.79 4.50
N PHE A 195 -5.13 -18.87 5.56
CA PHE A 195 -3.67 -18.81 5.53
C PHE A 195 -3.06 -20.01 4.79
N GLU A 196 -3.78 -21.13 4.72
CA GLU A 196 -3.35 -22.37 4.08
C GLU A 196 -3.52 -22.39 2.56
N ARG A 197 -4.16 -21.36 1.98
CA ARG A 197 -4.29 -21.27 0.52
C ARG A 197 -2.91 -21.09 -0.11
N SER A 198 -2.71 -21.64 -1.31
CA SER A 198 -1.43 -21.58 -2.02
C SER A 198 -0.97 -20.17 -2.40
N PHE A 199 -1.88 -19.19 -2.45
CA PHE A 199 -1.53 -17.80 -2.80
C PHE A 199 -2.41 -16.83 -1.99
N PRO A 200 -2.23 -16.76 -0.66
CA PRO A 200 -3.13 -16.01 0.22
C PRO A 200 -3.03 -14.50 -0.02
N TYR A 201 -1.88 -14.03 -0.51
CA TYR A 201 -1.57 -12.61 -0.76
C TYR A 201 -1.43 -12.28 -2.24
N GLN A 202 -2.11 -13.03 -3.13
CA GLN A 202 -1.95 -12.90 -4.58
C GLN A 202 -2.16 -11.47 -5.12
N LEU A 203 -3.06 -10.70 -4.49
CA LEU A 203 -3.38 -9.31 -4.87
C LEU A 203 -2.33 -8.30 -4.38
N VAL A 204 -1.45 -8.70 -3.45
CA VAL A 204 -0.44 -7.81 -2.88
C VAL A 204 0.77 -7.75 -3.82
N SER A 205 1.30 -6.55 -3.95
CA SER A 205 2.48 -6.23 -4.76
C SER A 205 3.53 -5.48 -3.92
N ALA A 206 4.75 -5.36 -4.45
CA ALA A 206 5.88 -4.73 -3.76
C ALA A 206 5.65 -3.26 -3.38
N ASP A 207 4.70 -2.61 -4.04
CA ASP A 207 4.31 -1.21 -3.83
C ASP A 207 2.99 -1.09 -3.04
N THR A 208 2.43 -2.17 -2.51
CA THR A 208 1.25 -2.08 -1.63
C THR A 208 1.65 -1.42 -0.30
N GLN A 209 0.94 -0.35 0.08
CA GLN A 209 1.25 0.43 1.29
C GLN A 209 0.42 -0.04 2.50
N ILE A 210 -0.83 -0.43 2.27
CA ILE A 210 -1.75 -0.93 3.31
C ILE A 210 -2.38 -2.25 2.84
N LEU A 211 -2.41 -3.24 3.72
CA LEU A 211 -3.14 -4.49 3.53
C LEU A 211 -4.28 -4.57 4.54
N CYS A 212 -5.51 -4.60 4.04
CA CYS A 212 -6.72 -4.68 4.85
C CYS A 212 -7.33 -6.08 4.80
N PHE A 213 -7.54 -6.69 5.95
CA PHE A 213 -8.40 -7.87 6.10
C PHE A 213 -9.79 -7.40 6.53
N ASP A 214 -10.72 -7.36 5.58
CA ASP A 214 -12.05 -6.82 5.82
C ASP A 214 -13.01 -7.90 6.35
N ASP A 215 -13.76 -7.57 7.40
CA ASP A 215 -14.80 -8.39 8.02
C ASP A 215 -14.29 -9.79 8.45
N VAL A 216 -13.19 -9.85 9.22
CA VAL A 216 -12.63 -11.14 9.65
C VAL A 216 -13.58 -11.90 10.59
N LYS A 217 -13.59 -13.22 10.44
CA LYS A 217 -14.40 -14.14 11.26
C LYS A 217 -13.98 -14.13 12.75
N LYS A 218 -14.92 -14.47 13.64
CA LYS A 218 -14.71 -14.54 15.11
C LYS A 218 -13.47 -15.33 15.58
N ASN A 219 -13.08 -16.37 14.84
CA ASN A 219 -11.93 -17.21 15.13
C ASN A 219 -10.76 -16.93 14.17
N PHE A 220 -10.57 -15.67 13.76
CA PHE A 220 -9.43 -15.26 12.95
C PHE A 220 -8.13 -15.43 13.75
N ASP A 221 -7.20 -16.20 13.19
CA ASP A 221 -5.91 -16.49 13.81
C ASP A 221 -4.94 -15.33 13.58
N PHE A 222 -5.05 -14.30 14.42
CA PHE A 222 -4.22 -13.10 14.33
C PHE A 222 -2.73 -13.37 14.56
N GLU A 223 -2.36 -14.41 15.31
CA GLU A 223 -0.96 -14.73 15.59
C GLU A 223 -0.19 -15.08 14.32
N ARG A 224 -0.87 -15.62 13.30
CA ARG A 224 -0.26 -15.88 11.99
C ARG A 224 0.15 -14.62 11.22
N LEU A 225 -0.36 -13.45 11.60
CA LEU A 225 0.08 -12.18 11.05
C LEU A 225 1.31 -11.62 11.77
N PHE A 226 1.79 -12.22 12.87
CA PHE A 226 2.94 -11.67 13.61
C PHE A 226 4.20 -11.62 12.76
N SER A 227 4.47 -12.66 11.97
CA SER A 227 5.60 -12.68 11.06
C SER A 227 5.46 -11.60 9.98
N VAL A 228 4.25 -11.42 9.42
CA VAL A 228 3.95 -10.36 8.46
C VAL A 228 4.23 -8.98 9.06
N VAL A 229 3.83 -8.82 10.32
CA VAL A 229 3.99 -7.57 11.07
C VAL A 229 5.45 -7.32 11.42
N THR A 230 6.30 -8.31 11.75
CA THR A 230 7.66 -8.06 12.26
C THR A 230 8.81 -8.43 11.33
N GLU A 231 8.60 -9.29 10.34
CA GLU A 231 9.67 -9.84 9.48
C GLU A 231 9.53 -9.45 7.99
N GLY A 232 8.38 -8.90 7.60
CA GLY A 232 8.05 -8.62 6.20
C GLY A 232 7.06 -9.64 5.62
N LEU A 233 6.82 -9.55 4.32
CA LEU A 233 5.77 -10.32 3.65
C LEU A 233 6.36 -11.13 2.49
N THR A 234 6.16 -12.46 2.53
CA THR A 234 6.48 -13.33 1.40
C THR A 234 5.29 -13.39 0.45
N LEU A 235 5.51 -12.97 -0.79
CA LEU A 235 4.54 -13.04 -1.88
C LEU A 235 4.80 -14.28 -2.73
N GLU A 236 3.92 -15.26 -2.61
CA GLU A 236 3.87 -16.40 -3.52
C GLU A 236 2.98 -16.04 -4.72
N LYS A 237 3.47 -16.24 -5.95
CA LYS A 237 2.72 -16.01 -7.18
C LYS A 237 2.68 -17.27 -8.03
N LYS A 238 1.58 -17.45 -8.77
CA LYS A 238 1.41 -18.62 -9.63
C LYS A 238 2.47 -18.61 -10.73
N ASN A 239 3.19 -19.73 -10.87
CA ASN A 239 4.26 -19.93 -11.85
C ASN A 239 5.43 -18.93 -11.74
N LYS A 240 5.68 -18.37 -10.55
CA LYS A 240 6.82 -17.49 -10.28
C LYS A 240 7.43 -17.83 -8.93
N ASP A 241 8.71 -17.52 -8.77
CA ASP A 241 9.38 -17.66 -7.48
C ASP A 241 8.76 -16.73 -6.42
N ALA A 242 8.84 -17.17 -5.17
CA ALA A 242 8.36 -16.37 -4.05
C ALA A 242 9.28 -15.16 -3.83
N ILE A 243 8.68 -13.99 -3.65
CA ILE A 243 9.40 -12.73 -3.42
C ILE A 243 9.20 -12.31 -1.97
N LYS A 244 10.29 -12.13 -1.22
CA LYS A 244 10.22 -11.58 0.14
C LYS A 244 10.31 -10.06 0.11
N ILE A 245 9.25 -9.39 0.56
CA ILE A 245 9.26 -7.95 0.84
C ILE A 245 9.82 -7.76 2.26
N PRO A 246 10.89 -6.97 2.46
CA PRO A 246 11.46 -6.71 3.78
C PRO A 246 10.48 -5.93 4.67
N PHE A 247 10.65 -6.00 5.99
CA PHE A 247 9.74 -5.39 6.97
C PHE A 247 9.51 -3.90 6.71
N GLU A 248 10.56 -3.16 6.38
CA GLU A 248 10.54 -1.71 6.16
C GLU A 248 9.66 -1.32 4.97
N ARG A 249 9.51 -2.21 3.99
CA ARG A 249 8.72 -2.01 2.77
C ARG A 249 7.42 -2.79 2.75
N SER A 250 7.18 -3.66 3.72
CA SER A 250 5.94 -4.44 3.77
C SER A 250 4.78 -3.57 4.25
N PRO A 251 3.55 -3.82 3.75
CA PRO A 251 2.41 -2.97 4.04
C PRO A 251 2.09 -2.92 5.55
N LYS A 252 1.48 -1.80 5.98
CA LYS A 252 0.81 -1.75 7.29
C LYS A 252 -0.48 -2.56 7.24
N ILE A 253 -0.82 -3.20 8.35
CA ILE A 253 -1.98 -4.10 8.42
C ILE A 253 -3.17 -3.37 9.04
N GLY A 254 -4.28 -3.35 8.31
CA GLY A 254 -5.61 -2.99 8.82
C GLY A 254 -6.50 -4.24 8.91
N ILE A 255 -7.36 -4.30 9.92
CA ILE A 255 -8.32 -5.38 10.11
C ILE A 255 -9.64 -4.76 10.52
N THR A 256 -10.75 -5.19 9.92
CA THR A 256 -12.09 -4.82 10.37
C THR A 256 -12.81 -6.07 10.84
N THR A 257 -13.58 -5.96 11.92
CA THR A 257 -14.38 -7.07 12.42
C THR A 257 -15.52 -6.60 13.32
N ASN A 258 -16.51 -7.47 13.48
CA ASN A 258 -17.60 -7.30 14.44
C ASN A 258 -17.39 -8.17 15.70
N TYR A 259 -16.22 -8.81 15.83
CA TYR A 259 -15.90 -9.71 16.92
C TYR A 259 -14.59 -9.30 17.58
N ALA A 260 -14.49 -9.43 18.90
CA ALA A 260 -13.21 -9.29 19.58
C ALA A 260 -12.21 -10.35 19.07
N ILE A 261 -11.02 -9.90 18.67
CA ILE A 261 -9.93 -10.80 18.25
C ILE A 261 -9.33 -11.43 19.51
N LYS A 262 -9.46 -12.75 19.61
CA LYS A 262 -8.96 -13.52 20.77
C LYS A 262 -7.45 -13.74 20.69
N GLY A 263 -6.80 -13.61 21.84
CA GLY A 263 -5.40 -13.97 22.06
C GLY A 263 -4.90 -13.39 23.37
N ALA A 264 -3.74 -13.87 23.83
CA ALA A 264 -3.19 -13.49 25.14
C ALA A 264 -1.67 -13.31 25.09
N GLY A 265 -1.15 -12.48 26.01
CA GLY A 265 0.28 -12.30 26.24
C GLY A 265 0.88 -11.03 25.61
N ASN A 266 2.09 -10.70 26.07
CA ASN A 266 2.80 -9.46 25.71
C ASN A 266 3.19 -9.37 24.23
N SER A 267 3.35 -10.53 23.57
CA SER A 267 3.62 -10.59 22.13
C SER A 267 2.42 -10.14 21.31
N PHE A 268 1.22 -10.53 21.76
CA PHE A 268 -0.06 -10.20 21.14
C PHE A 268 -0.42 -8.73 21.36
N ALA A 269 -0.37 -8.26 22.62
CA ALA A 269 -0.74 -6.89 22.98
C ALA A 269 0.09 -5.82 22.25
N ARG A 270 1.39 -6.05 22.03
CA ARG A 270 2.26 -5.08 21.32
C ARG A 270 2.07 -5.04 19.81
N ARG A 271 1.39 -6.03 19.24
CA ARG A 271 1.18 -6.17 17.79
C ARG A 271 -0.22 -5.75 17.35
N LYS A 272 -1.10 -5.40 18.29
CA LYS A 272 -2.44 -4.89 18.00
C LYS A 272 -2.64 -3.48 18.50
N TRP A 273 -3.40 -2.71 17.74
CA TRP A 273 -3.98 -1.44 18.13
C TRP A 273 -5.46 -1.49 17.82
N GLU A 274 -6.30 -1.52 18.84
CA GLU A 274 -7.75 -1.68 18.69
C GLU A 274 -8.44 -0.33 18.84
N LEU A 275 -9.32 -0.03 17.90
CA LEU A 275 -10.22 1.12 17.94
C LEU A 275 -11.66 0.62 17.95
N GLU A 276 -12.42 1.12 18.89
CA GLU A 276 -13.86 0.90 18.98
C GLU A 276 -14.56 2.08 18.28
N LEU A 277 -15.38 1.74 17.27
CA LEU A 277 -16.18 2.66 16.47
C LEU A 277 -17.64 2.61 16.91
#